data_AF-A0A2E1EE88-F1
#
_entry.id   AF-A0A2E1EE88-F1
#
_cell.length_a   1.000
_cell.length_b   1.000
_cell.length_c   1.000
_cell.angle_alpha   90.00
_cell.angle_beta   90.00
_cell.angle_gamma   90.00
#
_symmetry.space_group_name_H-M   'P 1'
#
loop_
_entity.id
_entity.type
_entity.pdbx_description
1 polymer ?
#
loop_
_entity_poly.entity_id
_entity_poly.type
_entity_poly.pdbx_seq_one_letter_code
_entity_poly.pdbx_strand_id
1 'polypeptide(L)'
;MDIDLIDPDRIDLSFKCLKASQPIGDIFIAAMSHTDLCRISHFDVRRVIQKERDVERYLGIQRPLDGKRVKELEEYVNYYDATFPTAVIIAINDQYVSYDENNMVMTVSNVADGDETPSVAIRHLARVIDGQHRIAGLFAYDKNQSFIVPVTIFVGSDISDQAYVFSTVNLEQNKVSKSLAYDLFALARTRSPQKTCHNIAVALDQDEQSPFFKRIKRLGVATPGRDFETLTQAQFVEALLKYISKDAKQDRDLLLRGKAPTPANSEDTRKYVLRNMFINERDLDIAQLINNYFDAVKARWPEAWDYRGEGLILNRTNGFRALMRVFRDIYLYLAAPGDIVPTENFLEMFKRSTLEDKQISREQFPPGSSGEGALVRRLREEILGD
;
A
#
# COMPACT_ATOMS: atom_id res chain seq x y z
N MET A 1 -13.98 -17.81 26.10
CA MET A 1 -15.35 -18.26 26.45
C MET A 1 -16.17 -16.99 26.61
N ASP A 2 -16.49 -16.33 25.50
CA ASP A 2 -17.52 -15.30 25.54
C ASP A 2 -18.84 -16.05 25.42
N ILE A 3 -19.55 -16.11 26.55
CA ILE A 3 -20.94 -16.58 26.59
C ILE A 3 -21.69 -15.71 25.58
N ASP A 4 -22.50 -16.32 24.71
CA ASP A 4 -23.46 -15.60 23.86
C ASP A 4 -24.48 -14.91 24.78
N LEU A 5 -24.06 -13.77 25.31
CA LEU A 5 -24.91 -12.87 26.07
C LEU A 5 -25.82 -12.19 25.05
N ILE A 6 -27.03 -12.73 24.95
CA ILE A 6 -28.17 -12.05 24.35
C ILE A 6 -28.34 -10.71 25.09
N ASP A 7 -28.67 -9.64 24.36
CA ASP A 7 -28.92 -8.36 25.01
C ASP A 7 -30.17 -8.44 25.90
N PRO A 8 -30.19 -7.77 27.06
CA PRO A 8 -31.33 -7.83 27.98
C PRO A 8 -32.58 -7.13 27.43
N ASP A 9 -32.40 -6.15 26.54
CA ASP A 9 -33.44 -5.29 26.02
C ASP A 9 -33.51 -5.35 24.48
N ARG A 10 -34.70 -5.05 23.94
CA ARG A 10 -34.91 -4.89 22.49
C ARG A 10 -34.10 -3.70 21.98
N ILE A 11 -33.35 -3.94 20.91
CA ILE A 11 -32.55 -2.94 20.22
C ILE A 11 -32.94 -2.99 18.74
N ASP A 12 -33.49 -1.89 18.27
CA ASP A 12 -33.80 -1.67 16.86
C ASP A 12 -32.85 -0.61 16.27
N LEU A 13 -32.43 -0.85 15.04
CA LEU A 13 -31.68 0.12 14.24
C LEU A 13 -32.38 0.28 12.89
N SER A 14 -32.78 1.51 12.58
CA SER A 14 -33.42 1.85 11.30
C SER A 14 -32.55 2.77 10.47
N PHE A 15 -32.44 2.49 9.18
CA PHE A 15 -31.69 3.31 8.23
C PHE A 15 -32.33 3.26 6.84
N LYS A 16 -32.07 4.30 6.03
CA LYS A 16 -32.52 4.32 4.63
C LYS A 16 -31.71 3.33 3.80
N CYS A 17 -32.39 2.55 2.96
CA CYS A 17 -31.74 1.68 1.99
C CYS A 17 -32.57 1.48 0.72
N LEU A 18 -31.87 1.26 -0.38
CA LEU A 18 -32.46 0.95 -1.69
C LEU A 18 -32.47 -0.55 -1.92
N LYS A 19 -33.61 -1.11 -2.30
CA LYS A 19 -33.74 -2.48 -2.78
C LYS A 19 -33.26 -2.56 -4.23
N ALA A 20 -32.40 -3.53 -4.55
CA ALA A 20 -31.94 -3.81 -5.90
C ALA A 20 -32.14 -5.30 -6.21
N SER A 21 -33.05 -5.59 -7.14
CA SER A 21 -33.34 -6.96 -7.58
C SER A 21 -32.30 -7.43 -8.59
N GLN A 22 -31.67 -8.57 -8.30
CA GLN A 22 -30.64 -9.19 -9.14
C GLN A 22 -30.99 -10.67 -9.39
N PRO A 23 -30.34 -11.35 -10.37
CA PRO A 23 -30.60 -12.76 -10.64
C PRO A 23 -30.37 -13.69 -9.44
N ILE A 24 -29.45 -13.35 -8.53
CA ILE A 24 -29.15 -14.10 -7.30
C ILE A 24 -30.16 -13.80 -6.16
N GLY A 25 -31.07 -12.85 -6.37
CA GLY A 25 -32.02 -12.38 -5.37
C GLY A 25 -31.94 -10.87 -5.13
N ASP A 26 -32.76 -10.41 -4.19
CA ASP A 26 -32.78 -9.01 -3.78
C ASP A 26 -31.60 -8.70 -2.85
N ILE A 27 -30.92 -7.58 -3.12
CA ILE A 27 -29.91 -7.01 -2.23
C ILE A 27 -30.32 -5.59 -1.83
N PHE A 28 -29.83 -5.11 -0.69
CA PHE A 28 -30.12 -3.77 -0.19
C PHE A 28 -28.85 -2.93 -0.11
N ILE A 29 -28.94 -1.66 -0.50
CA ILE A 29 -27.81 -0.74 -0.54
C ILE A 29 -28.10 0.42 0.39
N ALA A 30 -27.22 0.64 1.37
CA ALA A 30 -27.36 1.66 2.39
C ALA A 30 -26.08 2.50 2.53
N ALA A 31 -26.25 3.72 3.02
CA ALA A 31 -25.16 4.53 3.55
C ALA A 31 -25.27 4.49 5.07
N MET A 32 -24.34 3.80 5.73
CA MET A 32 -24.40 3.53 7.17
C MET A 32 -23.29 4.26 7.91
N SER A 33 -23.58 4.76 9.12
CA SER A 33 -22.53 5.32 9.97
C SER A 33 -21.55 4.21 10.38
N HIS A 34 -20.26 4.52 10.50
CA HIS A 34 -19.28 3.55 11.00
C HIS A 34 -19.66 3.02 12.39
N THR A 35 -20.29 3.84 13.24
CA THR A 35 -20.74 3.45 14.57
C THR A 35 -21.81 2.37 14.50
N ASP A 36 -22.83 2.56 13.65
CA ASP A 36 -23.90 1.58 13.47
C ASP A 36 -23.39 0.30 12.81
N LEU A 37 -22.57 0.44 11.77
CA LEU A 37 -21.96 -0.70 11.08
C LEU A 37 -21.13 -1.55 12.04
N CYS A 38 -20.24 -0.92 12.81
CA CYS A 38 -19.44 -1.59 13.84
C CYS A 38 -20.30 -2.16 14.97
N ARG A 39 -21.43 -1.53 15.30
CA ARG A 39 -22.34 -1.98 16.36
C ARG A 39 -23.09 -3.25 16.00
N ILE A 40 -23.45 -3.45 14.72
CA ILE A 40 -24.24 -4.61 14.29
C ILE A 40 -23.40 -5.75 13.70
N SER A 41 -22.15 -5.45 13.33
CA SER A 41 -21.30 -6.39 12.59
C SER A 41 -20.50 -7.31 13.51
N HIS A 42 -20.43 -8.59 13.13
CA HIS A 42 -19.48 -9.54 13.68
C HIS A 42 -18.62 -10.18 12.59
N PHE A 43 -17.40 -10.52 12.97
CA PHE A 43 -16.54 -11.43 12.23
C PHE A 43 -16.74 -12.82 12.82
N ASP A 44 -17.02 -13.81 11.99
CA ASP A 44 -17.24 -15.16 12.48
C ASP A 44 -15.89 -15.83 12.82
N VAL A 45 -15.28 -15.44 13.96
CA VAL A 45 -14.01 -16.03 14.43
C VAL A 45 -14.22 -17.41 15.07
N ARG A 46 -15.47 -17.92 15.10
CA ARG A 46 -15.86 -19.10 15.89
C ARG A 46 -15.27 -20.44 15.44
N ARG A 47 -14.35 -20.49 14.48
CA ARG A 47 -13.68 -21.74 14.09
C ARG A 47 -12.16 -21.73 14.15
N VAL A 48 -11.58 -20.89 15.00
CA VAL A 48 -10.15 -21.05 15.37
C VAL A 48 -9.94 -22.21 16.39
N ILE A 49 -11.00 -22.77 16.98
CA ILE A 49 -10.88 -23.71 18.13
C ILE A 49 -11.43 -25.14 17.87
N GLN A 50 -12.20 -25.41 16.81
CA GLN A 50 -12.65 -26.79 16.52
C GLN A 50 -11.93 -27.35 15.29
N LYS A 51 -11.07 -28.36 15.53
CA LYS A 51 -10.16 -28.99 14.58
C LYS A 51 -10.82 -29.86 13.50
N GLU A 52 -12.14 -29.92 13.42
CA GLU A 52 -12.82 -30.82 12.50
C GLU A 52 -14.03 -30.12 11.86
N ARG A 53 -14.04 -30.08 10.51
CA ARG A 53 -15.13 -29.62 9.61
C ARG A 53 -15.23 -28.14 9.27
N ASP A 54 -14.11 -27.49 8.97
CA ASP A 54 -14.15 -26.09 8.52
C ASP A 54 -14.19 -25.95 6.99
N VAL A 55 -15.35 -26.28 6.40
CA VAL A 55 -15.61 -26.18 4.96
C VAL A 55 -15.40 -24.75 4.46
N GLU A 56 -15.73 -23.73 5.27
CA GLU A 56 -15.58 -22.31 4.89
C GLU A 56 -14.12 -21.84 4.80
N ARG A 57 -13.24 -22.37 5.67
CA ARG A 57 -11.79 -22.13 5.57
C ARG A 57 -11.18 -22.86 4.37
N TYR A 58 -11.67 -24.06 4.06
CA TYR A 58 -11.31 -24.81 2.84
C TYR A 58 -11.83 -24.14 1.56
N LEU A 59 -12.99 -23.50 1.60
CA LEU A 59 -13.57 -22.71 0.51
C LEU A 59 -12.95 -21.31 0.37
N GLY A 60 -12.07 -20.89 1.29
CA GLY A 60 -11.36 -19.61 1.24
C GLY A 60 -12.24 -18.38 1.49
N ILE A 61 -13.44 -18.56 2.05
CA ILE A 61 -14.48 -17.53 2.21
C ILE A 61 -14.08 -16.48 3.26
N GLN A 62 -13.30 -16.85 4.28
CA GLN A 62 -12.78 -15.92 5.26
C GLN A 62 -11.26 -16.00 5.37
N ARG A 63 -10.60 -14.84 5.32
CA ARG A 63 -9.18 -14.71 5.63
C ARG A 63 -9.04 -14.36 7.11
N PRO A 64 -8.11 -14.97 7.85
CA PRO A 64 -7.80 -14.47 9.19
C PRO A 64 -7.47 -12.98 9.12
N LEU A 65 -7.92 -12.21 10.12
CA LEU A 65 -7.53 -10.81 10.24
C LEU A 65 -6.00 -10.74 10.31
N ASP A 66 -5.42 -9.95 9.43
CA ASP A 66 -3.98 -9.71 9.40
C ASP A 66 -3.75 -8.51 10.31
N GLY A 67 -3.14 -8.74 11.48
CA GLY A 67 -2.92 -7.69 12.47
C GLY A 67 -2.10 -6.51 11.93
N LYS A 68 -1.21 -6.74 10.97
CA LYS A 68 -0.48 -5.64 10.30
C LYS A 68 -1.44 -4.83 9.43
N ARG A 69 -2.29 -5.51 8.65
CA ARG A 69 -3.29 -4.86 7.80
C ARG A 69 -4.32 -4.07 8.61
N VAL A 70 -4.72 -4.58 9.78
CA VAL A 70 -5.62 -3.87 10.69
C VAL A 70 -4.97 -2.57 11.17
N LYS A 71 -3.75 -2.63 11.71
CA LYS A 71 -3.01 -1.42 12.13
C LYS A 71 -2.85 -0.39 11.02
N GLU A 72 -2.49 -0.84 9.82
CA GLU A 72 -2.39 0.04 8.64
C GLU A 72 -3.72 0.74 8.32
N LEU A 73 -4.87 0.09 8.58
CA LEU A 73 -6.19 0.67 8.36
C LEU A 73 -6.64 1.56 9.52
N GLU A 74 -6.33 1.21 10.76
CA GLU A 74 -6.54 2.07 11.94
C GLU A 74 -5.84 3.43 11.77
N GLU A 75 -4.62 3.43 11.23
CA GLU A 75 -3.91 4.65 10.87
C GLU A 75 -4.58 5.36 9.69
N TYR A 76 -4.92 4.62 8.62
CA TYR A 76 -5.48 5.18 7.40
C TYR A 76 -6.81 5.91 7.62
N VAL A 77 -7.74 5.35 8.41
CA VAL A 77 -9.06 5.96 8.64
C VAL A 77 -8.96 7.34 9.31
N ASN A 78 -7.83 7.63 9.96
CA ASN A 78 -7.55 8.90 10.61
C ASN A 78 -6.83 9.92 9.70
N TYR A 79 -6.44 9.55 8.48
CA TYR A 79 -5.86 10.48 7.53
C TYR A 79 -6.89 11.43 6.93
N TYR A 80 -6.42 12.59 6.47
CA TYR A 80 -7.23 13.65 5.89
C TYR A 80 -7.99 13.20 4.64
N ASP A 81 -7.39 12.30 3.85
CA ASP A 81 -7.93 11.76 2.60
C ASP A 81 -8.51 10.33 2.76
N ALA A 82 -8.85 9.92 3.98
CA ALA A 82 -9.43 8.62 4.25
C ALA A 82 -10.76 8.43 3.51
N THR A 83 -10.90 7.33 2.78
CA THR A 83 -12.13 7.02 2.03
C THR A 83 -12.29 5.52 1.82
N PHE A 84 -13.52 5.03 1.93
CA PHE A 84 -13.92 3.68 1.53
C PHE A 84 -15.01 3.77 0.46
N PRO A 85 -14.61 3.93 -0.82
CA PRO A 85 -15.57 4.11 -1.91
C PRO A 85 -16.29 2.80 -2.29
N THR A 86 -15.67 1.65 -2.01
CA THR A 86 -16.27 0.34 -2.26
C THR A 86 -17.16 -0.06 -1.09
N ALA A 87 -18.28 -0.72 -1.39
CA ALA A 87 -19.20 -1.16 -0.34
C ALA A 87 -18.58 -2.22 0.57
N VAL A 88 -18.95 -2.19 1.84
CA VAL A 88 -18.80 -3.34 2.75
C VAL A 88 -19.98 -4.26 2.52
N ILE A 89 -19.75 -5.57 2.50
CA ILE A 89 -20.79 -6.56 2.23
C ILE A 89 -21.10 -7.29 3.52
N ILE A 90 -22.37 -7.24 3.94
CA ILE A 90 -22.87 -7.92 5.12
C ILE A 90 -24.07 -8.80 4.77
N ALA A 91 -24.30 -9.84 5.57
CA ALA A 91 -25.51 -10.65 5.52
C ALA A 91 -26.23 -10.62 6.87
N ILE A 92 -27.55 -10.50 6.82
CA ILE A 92 -28.44 -10.54 7.98
C ILE A 92 -29.50 -11.61 7.71
N ASN A 93 -29.85 -12.38 8.74
CA ASN A 93 -30.95 -13.33 8.62
C ASN A 93 -32.28 -12.58 8.50
N ASP A 94 -33.17 -13.06 7.62
CA ASP A 94 -34.44 -12.43 7.28
C ASP A 94 -35.36 -12.25 8.49
N GLN A 95 -35.34 -13.17 9.44
CA GLN A 95 -36.15 -13.09 10.67
C GLN A 95 -35.84 -11.84 11.53
N TYR A 96 -34.71 -11.16 11.30
CA TYR A 96 -34.32 -9.96 12.06
C TYR A 96 -34.46 -8.67 11.26
N VAL A 97 -35.05 -8.72 10.06
CA VAL A 97 -35.10 -7.60 9.13
C VAL A 97 -36.54 -7.30 8.76
N SER A 98 -36.91 -6.02 8.83
CA SER A 98 -38.14 -5.49 8.27
C SER A 98 -37.81 -4.38 7.28
N TYR A 99 -38.44 -4.40 6.10
CA TYR A 99 -38.25 -3.38 5.07
C TYR A 99 -39.57 -2.70 4.72
N ASP A 100 -39.64 -1.39 4.95
CA ASP A 100 -40.71 -0.53 4.47
C ASP A 100 -40.34 0.00 3.08
N GLU A 101 -40.93 -0.61 2.06
CA GLU A 101 -40.70 -0.27 0.65
C GLU A 101 -41.17 1.15 0.29
N ASN A 102 -42.23 1.66 0.95
CA ASN A 102 -42.77 2.99 0.67
C ASN A 102 -41.83 4.09 1.16
N ASN A 103 -41.25 3.90 2.34
CA ASN A 103 -40.33 4.87 2.94
C ASN A 103 -38.84 4.58 2.63
N MET A 104 -38.56 3.43 1.99
CA MET A 104 -37.22 2.92 1.73
C MET A 104 -36.38 2.80 3.01
N VAL A 105 -36.99 2.30 4.09
CA VAL A 105 -36.37 2.15 5.40
C VAL A 105 -36.26 0.67 5.75
N MET A 106 -35.06 0.24 6.08
CA MET A 106 -34.81 -1.06 6.71
C MET A 106 -34.66 -0.86 8.20
N THR A 107 -35.35 -1.69 8.98
CA THR A 107 -35.18 -1.84 10.41
C THR A 107 -34.59 -3.22 10.68
N VAL A 108 -33.48 -3.25 11.41
CA VAL A 108 -32.86 -4.47 11.89
C VAL A 108 -33.03 -4.55 13.41
N SER A 109 -33.39 -5.72 13.92
CA SER A 109 -33.71 -5.92 15.34
C SER A 109 -32.96 -7.12 15.91
N ASN A 110 -32.62 -7.07 17.19
CA ASN A 110 -32.12 -8.23 17.92
C ASN A 110 -33.25 -9.19 18.38
N VAL A 111 -34.51 -8.86 18.08
CA VAL A 111 -35.71 -9.69 18.28
C VAL A 111 -36.14 -10.26 16.94
N ALA A 112 -36.39 -11.57 16.87
CA ALA A 112 -36.86 -12.20 15.65
C ALA A 112 -38.33 -11.84 15.37
N ASP A 113 -38.74 -11.88 14.10
CA ASP A 113 -40.12 -11.64 13.69
C ASP A 113 -41.05 -12.66 14.35
N GLY A 114 -42.08 -12.15 15.03
CA GLY A 114 -43.01 -12.96 15.84
C GLY A 114 -42.59 -13.22 17.30
N ASP A 115 -41.38 -12.83 17.71
CA ASP A 115 -40.91 -12.98 19.09
C ASP A 115 -41.10 -11.69 19.92
N GLU A 116 -41.15 -11.84 21.25
CA GLU A 116 -41.27 -10.71 22.20
C GLU A 116 -39.93 -10.33 22.86
N THR A 117 -38.96 -11.24 22.87
CA THR A 117 -37.69 -11.08 23.59
C THR A 117 -36.49 -11.21 22.64
N PRO A 118 -35.37 -10.52 22.90
CA PRO A 118 -34.16 -10.69 22.09
C PRO A 118 -33.69 -12.14 22.04
N SER A 119 -33.24 -12.59 20.88
CA SER A 119 -32.72 -13.95 20.65
C SER A 119 -31.28 -13.95 20.14
N VAL A 120 -30.74 -12.78 19.81
CA VAL A 120 -29.35 -12.56 19.41
C VAL A 120 -28.82 -11.28 20.05
N ALA A 121 -27.50 -11.16 20.20
CA ALA A 121 -26.91 -9.86 20.52
C ALA A 121 -26.90 -8.97 19.27
N ILE A 122 -27.20 -7.69 19.39
CA ILE A 122 -27.21 -6.72 18.28
C ILE A 122 -25.87 -6.74 17.53
N ARG A 123 -24.76 -6.91 18.26
CA ARG A 123 -23.41 -7.03 17.69
C ARG A 123 -23.15 -8.29 16.86
N HIS A 124 -24.00 -9.30 16.97
CA HIS A 124 -23.93 -10.54 16.20
C HIS A 124 -24.99 -10.58 15.09
N LEU A 125 -25.66 -9.46 14.81
CA LEU A 125 -26.78 -9.43 13.88
C LEU A 125 -26.34 -9.56 12.41
N ALA A 126 -25.28 -8.85 12.04
CA ALA A 126 -24.78 -8.80 10.68
C ALA A 126 -23.45 -9.55 10.55
N ARG A 127 -23.42 -10.59 9.72
CA ARG A 127 -22.20 -11.31 9.36
C ARG A 127 -21.47 -10.54 8.27
N VAL A 128 -20.19 -10.24 8.47
CA VAL A 128 -19.37 -9.58 7.44
C VAL A 128 -18.92 -10.61 6.40
N ILE A 129 -19.29 -10.39 5.13
CA ILE A 129 -18.85 -11.20 3.98
C ILE A 129 -17.58 -10.62 3.37
N ASP A 130 -17.54 -9.30 3.15
CA ASP A 130 -16.37 -8.57 2.68
C ASP A 130 -16.23 -7.22 3.37
N GLY A 131 -14.97 -6.78 3.55
CA GLY A 131 -14.65 -5.52 4.23
C GLY A 131 -14.27 -5.69 5.70
N GLN A 132 -13.96 -6.91 6.14
CA GLN A 132 -13.59 -7.19 7.53
C GLN A 132 -12.46 -6.30 8.07
N HIS A 133 -11.38 -6.09 7.30
CA HIS A 133 -10.28 -5.24 7.76
C HIS A 133 -10.66 -3.75 7.77
N ARG A 134 -11.60 -3.34 6.89
CA ARG A 134 -12.12 -1.96 6.84
C ARG A 134 -12.95 -1.66 8.09
N ILE A 135 -13.88 -2.55 8.45
CA ILE A 135 -14.63 -2.46 9.71
C ILE A 135 -13.66 -2.52 10.90
N ALA A 136 -12.66 -3.42 10.87
CA ALA A 136 -11.66 -3.52 11.93
C ALA A 136 -10.92 -2.19 12.17
N GLY A 137 -10.48 -1.52 11.09
CA GLY A 137 -9.85 -0.20 11.18
C GLY A 137 -10.80 0.89 11.72
N LEU A 138 -12.09 0.83 11.37
CA LEU A 138 -13.09 1.80 11.85
C LEU A 138 -13.37 1.69 13.35
N PHE A 139 -13.03 0.60 14.03
CA PHE A 139 -13.11 0.56 15.50
C PHE A 139 -12.16 1.55 16.18
N ALA A 140 -11.05 1.90 15.53
CA ALA A 140 -10.09 2.89 16.02
C ALA A 140 -10.40 4.32 15.54
N TYR A 141 -11.46 4.52 14.77
CA TYR A 141 -11.89 5.86 14.34
C TYR A 141 -12.66 6.57 15.47
N ASP A 142 -12.55 7.90 15.53
CA ASP A 142 -13.24 8.70 16.54
C ASP A 142 -14.76 8.55 16.42
N LYS A 143 -15.38 7.98 17.45
CA LYS A 143 -16.83 7.76 17.53
C LYS A 143 -17.64 9.05 17.43
N ASN A 144 -17.03 10.20 17.71
CA ASN A 144 -17.69 11.51 17.61
C ASN A 144 -17.64 12.10 16.20
N GLN A 145 -16.90 11.48 15.27
CA GLN A 145 -16.81 11.90 13.88
C GLN A 145 -17.66 11.01 12.98
N SER A 146 -18.21 11.59 11.92
CA SER A 146 -19.00 10.83 10.96
C SER A 146 -18.12 10.29 9.84
N PHE A 147 -18.00 8.96 9.80
CA PHE A 147 -17.51 8.24 8.63
C PHE A 147 -18.67 7.40 8.09
N ILE A 148 -19.19 7.77 6.92
CA ILE A 148 -20.29 7.06 6.27
C ILE A 148 -19.72 6.00 5.33
N VAL A 149 -20.18 4.77 5.48
CA VAL A 149 -19.71 3.61 4.74
C VAL A 149 -20.82 3.16 3.79
N PRO A 150 -20.56 2.99 2.49
CA PRO A 150 -21.47 2.29 1.60
C PRO A 150 -21.57 0.82 2.03
N VAL A 151 -22.77 0.31 2.19
CA VAL A 151 -23.03 -1.07 2.64
C VAL A 151 -23.97 -1.76 1.68
N THR A 152 -23.61 -2.98 1.28
CA THR A 152 -24.50 -3.92 0.58
C THR A 152 -24.91 -5.00 1.57
N ILE A 153 -26.23 -5.20 1.70
CA ILE A 153 -26.84 -6.08 2.69
C ILE A 153 -27.57 -7.18 1.94
N PHE A 154 -27.18 -8.42 2.22
CA PHE A 154 -27.92 -9.62 1.84
C PHE A 154 -28.87 -10.00 2.98
N VAL A 155 -30.12 -10.27 2.64
CA VAL A 155 -31.15 -10.68 3.61
C VAL A 155 -31.55 -12.11 3.27
N GLY A 156 -31.43 -13.03 4.23
CA GLY A 156 -31.85 -14.43 4.04
C GLY A 156 -31.02 -15.26 3.04
N SER A 157 -29.89 -14.75 2.53
CA SER A 157 -29.03 -15.48 1.59
C SER A 157 -28.39 -16.71 2.25
N ASP A 158 -28.40 -17.86 1.57
CA ASP A 158 -27.74 -19.06 2.08
C ASP A 158 -26.19 -18.91 2.08
N ILE A 159 -25.48 -19.80 2.76
CA ILE A 159 -24.01 -19.75 2.86
C ILE A 159 -23.35 -19.97 1.48
N SER A 160 -24.01 -20.70 0.57
CA SER A 160 -23.50 -21.03 -0.76
C SER A 160 -23.46 -19.81 -1.68
N ASP A 161 -24.55 -19.03 -1.71
CA ASP A 161 -24.64 -17.79 -2.48
C ASP A 161 -23.62 -16.77 -1.98
N GLN A 162 -23.45 -16.67 -0.66
CA GLN A 162 -22.44 -15.81 -0.05
C GLN A 162 -21.01 -16.21 -0.45
N ALA A 163 -20.73 -17.52 -0.54
CA ALA A 163 -19.45 -18.05 -1.01
C ALA A 163 -19.21 -17.75 -2.50
N TYR A 164 -20.24 -17.90 -3.33
CA TYR A 164 -20.18 -17.61 -4.76
C TYR A 164 -19.93 -16.12 -5.03
N VAL A 165 -20.62 -15.22 -4.34
CA VAL A 165 -20.39 -13.77 -4.43
C VAL A 165 -18.97 -13.42 -4.02
N PHE A 166 -18.49 -13.96 -2.88
CA PHE A 166 -17.14 -13.69 -2.40
C PHE A 166 -16.05 -14.12 -3.40
N SER A 167 -16.16 -15.34 -3.92
CA SER A 167 -15.19 -15.90 -4.87
C SER A 167 -15.19 -15.14 -6.19
N THR A 168 -16.37 -14.94 -6.80
CA THR A 168 -16.48 -14.30 -8.12
C THR A 168 -16.07 -12.83 -8.08
N VAL A 169 -16.49 -12.07 -7.06
CA VAL A 169 -16.22 -10.62 -6.98
C VAL A 169 -14.76 -10.32 -6.63
N ASN A 170 -14.12 -11.11 -5.76
CA ASN A 170 -12.74 -10.83 -5.33
C ASN A 170 -11.66 -11.48 -6.22
N LEU A 171 -11.93 -12.62 -6.86
CA LEU A 171 -10.93 -13.28 -7.72
C LEU A 171 -10.73 -12.53 -9.05
N GLU A 172 -11.80 -11.98 -9.61
CA GLU A 172 -11.77 -11.28 -10.91
C GLU A 172 -11.18 -9.85 -10.82
N GLN A 173 -11.00 -9.29 -9.62
CA GLN A 173 -10.45 -7.94 -9.46
C GLN A 173 -8.92 -7.92 -9.60
N ASN A 174 -8.45 -7.39 -10.73
CA ASN A 174 -7.03 -7.11 -10.94
C ASN A 174 -6.56 -5.96 -10.06
N LYS A 175 -5.47 -6.17 -9.30
CA LYS A 175 -4.84 -5.10 -8.51
C LYS A 175 -4.22 -4.05 -9.43
N VAL A 176 -4.45 -2.78 -9.10
CA VAL A 176 -3.74 -1.65 -9.72
C VAL A 176 -2.24 -1.81 -9.52
N SER A 177 -1.45 -1.69 -10.60
CA SER A 177 0.00 -1.79 -10.53
C SER A 177 0.57 -0.61 -9.72
N LYS A 178 1.64 -0.84 -8.94
CA LYS A 178 2.28 0.23 -8.18
C LYS A 178 2.80 1.36 -9.06
N SER A 179 3.32 1.02 -10.24
CA SER A 179 3.81 2.02 -11.21
C SER A 179 2.68 2.94 -11.66
N LEU A 180 1.50 2.39 -11.99
CA LEU A 180 0.32 3.19 -12.33
C LEU A 180 -0.13 4.04 -11.13
N ALA A 181 -0.17 3.48 -9.92
CA ALA A 181 -0.51 4.23 -8.72
C ALA A 181 0.43 5.42 -8.49
N TYR A 182 1.74 5.25 -8.71
CA TYR A 182 2.70 6.34 -8.62
C TYR A 182 2.50 7.38 -9.72
N ASP A 183 2.11 6.97 -10.92
CA ASP A 183 1.80 7.89 -12.02
C ASP A 183 0.57 8.74 -11.73
N LEU A 184 -0.45 8.16 -11.10
CA LEU A 184 -1.62 8.89 -10.61
C LEU A 184 -1.28 9.94 -9.54
N PHE A 185 -0.17 9.80 -8.79
CA PHE A 185 0.26 10.87 -7.86
C PHE A 185 0.72 12.14 -8.57
N ALA A 186 1.07 12.09 -9.87
CA ALA A 186 1.35 13.30 -10.64
C ALA A 186 0.11 14.23 -10.69
N LEU A 187 -1.09 13.66 -10.67
CA LEU A 187 -2.37 14.38 -10.71
C LEU A 187 -2.73 15.02 -9.36
N ALA A 188 -2.13 14.58 -8.26
CA ALA A 188 -2.41 15.14 -6.94
C ALA A 188 -1.98 16.61 -6.90
N ARG A 189 -2.83 17.51 -6.38
CA ARG A 189 -2.47 18.94 -6.26
C ARG A 189 -1.36 19.16 -5.24
N THR A 190 -1.49 18.50 -4.08
CA THR A 190 -0.55 18.62 -2.97
C THR A 190 0.72 17.80 -3.22
N ARG A 191 1.86 18.35 -2.78
CA ARG A 191 3.15 17.66 -2.74
C ARG A 191 3.08 16.46 -1.78
N SER A 192 3.86 15.43 -2.09
CA SER A 192 4.07 14.29 -1.20
C SER A 192 5.44 13.66 -1.48
N PRO A 193 6.03 12.90 -0.53
CA PRO A 193 7.27 12.18 -0.80
C PRO A 193 7.19 11.28 -2.05
N GLN A 194 6.05 10.61 -2.26
CA GLN A 194 5.81 9.76 -3.44
C GLN A 194 5.79 10.59 -4.73
N LYS A 195 5.11 11.75 -4.72
CA LYS A 195 5.05 12.66 -5.88
C LYS A 195 6.42 13.24 -6.21
N THR A 196 7.22 13.64 -5.21
CA THR A 196 8.58 14.13 -5.43
C THR A 196 9.46 13.03 -6.07
N CYS A 197 9.51 11.83 -5.48
CA CYS A 197 10.28 10.73 -6.08
C CYS A 197 9.81 10.39 -7.50
N HIS A 198 8.50 10.45 -7.73
CA HIS A 198 7.91 10.23 -9.05
C HIS A 198 8.40 11.27 -10.06
N ASN A 199 8.32 12.56 -9.72
CA ASN A 199 8.75 13.65 -10.58
C ASN A 199 10.25 13.56 -10.91
N ILE A 200 11.08 13.17 -9.94
CA ILE A 200 12.52 12.93 -10.17
C ILE A 200 12.71 11.77 -11.15
N ALA A 201 11.96 10.68 -10.99
CA ALA A 201 11.99 9.58 -11.95
C ALA A 201 11.53 10.00 -13.36
N VAL A 202 10.56 10.91 -13.49
CA VAL A 202 10.17 11.51 -14.78
C VAL A 202 11.36 12.25 -15.38
N ALA A 203 11.93 13.17 -14.61
CA ALA A 203 12.95 14.10 -15.08
C ALA A 203 14.19 13.35 -15.58
N LEU A 204 14.69 12.39 -14.80
CA LEU A 204 15.86 11.59 -15.17
C LEU A 204 15.59 10.61 -16.33
N ASP A 205 14.35 10.17 -16.54
CA ASP A 205 14.01 9.34 -17.70
C ASP A 205 13.90 10.15 -18.99
N GLN A 206 13.56 11.44 -18.91
CA GLN A 206 13.35 12.32 -20.05
C GLN A 206 14.60 13.10 -20.47
N ASP A 207 15.52 13.34 -19.54
CA ASP A 207 16.76 14.08 -19.81
C ASP A 207 17.78 13.20 -20.57
N GLU A 208 18.15 13.64 -21.78
CA GLU A 208 19.13 12.96 -22.65
C GLU A 208 20.53 12.84 -22.02
N GLN A 209 20.88 13.74 -21.10
CA GLN A 209 22.16 13.72 -20.40
C GLN A 209 22.13 12.78 -19.19
N SER A 210 20.95 12.36 -18.74
CA SER A 210 20.81 11.50 -17.57
C SER A 210 21.23 10.06 -17.86
N PRO A 211 21.87 9.36 -16.90
CA PRO A 211 22.19 7.94 -17.04
C PRO A 211 20.93 7.07 -17.12
N PHE A 212 19.75 7.61 -16.80
CA PHE A 212 18.45 6.95 -16.86
C PHE A 212 17.63 7.27 -18.12
N PHE A 213 18.16 8.03 -19.08
CA PHE A 213 17.42 8.41 -20.28
C PHE A 213 16.76 7.21 -20.98
N LYS A 214 15.42 7.22 -21.05
CA LYS A 214 14.56 6.17 -21.61
C LYS A 214 14.72 4.78 -20.97
N ARG A 215 15.17 4.68 -19.71
CA ARG A 215 15.38 3.40 -19.00
C ARG A 215 14.30 3.05 -17.99
N ILE A 216 13.39 3.96 -17.67
CA ILE A 216 12.39 3.77 -16.61
C ILE A 216 11.01 3.50 -17.23
N LYS A 217 10.50 2.28 -17.02
CA LYS A 217 9.16 1.86 -17.41
C LYS A 217 8.09 2.50 -16.52
N ARG A 218 7.33 3.44 -17.09
CA ARG A 218 6.40 4.35 -16.40
C ARG A 218 5.10 3.70 -15.92
N LEU A 219 4.34 3.08 -16.81
CA LEU A 219 2.99 2.55 -16.51
C LEU A 219 2.98 1.08 -16.07
N GLY A 220 4.15 0.48 -15.90
CA GLY A 220 4.29 -0.96 -15.63
C GLY A 220 4.10 -1.86 -16.86
N VAL A 221 3.71 -1.28 -17.99
CA VAL A 221 3.70 -1.92 -19.32
C VAL A 221 4.82 -1.33 -20.20
N ALA A 222 5.24 -2.06 -21.23
CA ALA A 222 6.27 -1.57 -22.15
C ALA A 222 5.80 -0.28 -22.84
N THR A 223 6.65 0.75 -22.84
CA THR A 223 6.31 2.02 -23.49
C THR A 223 6.48 1.88 -25.01
N PRO A 224 5.46 2.22 -25.83
CA PRO A 224 5.57 2.16 -27.29
C PRO A 224 6.78 2.95 -27.81
N GLY A 225 7.56 2.34 -28.71
CA GLY A 225 8.75 2.97 -29.29
C GLY A 225 9.98 2.99 -28.38
N ARG A 226 9.92 2.35 -27.20
CA ARG A 226 11.09 2.12 -26.34
C ARG A 226 11.41 0.63 -26.27
N ASP A 227 12.67 0.29 -26.50
CA ASP A 227 13.17 -1.09 -26.52
C ASP A 227 14.08 -1.42 -25.33
N PHE A 228 14.44 -0.42 -24.51
CA PHE A 228 15.46 -0.54 -23.47
C PHE A 228 15.06 0.03 -22.11
N GLU A 229 13.96 -0.50 -21.55
CA GLU A 229 13.49 -0.14 -20.22
C GLU A 229 13.96 -1.17 -19.18
N THR A 230 15.04 -0.86 -18.47
CA THR A 230 15.71 -1.80 -17.54
C THR A 230 15.14 -1.76 -16.12
N LEU A 231 14.45 -0.68 -15.76
CA LEU A 231 13.87 -0.44 -14.44
C LEU A 231 12.39 -0.11 -14.53
N THR A 232 11.62 -0.38 -13.48
CA THR A 232 10.25 0.15 -13.36
C THR A 232 10.23 1.41 -12.51
N GLN A 233 9.27 2.29 -12.78
CA GLN A 233 9.05 3.49 -11.97
C GLN A 233 8.89 3.16 -10.48
N ALA A 234 8.12 2.11 -10.15
CA ALA A 234 7.95 1.69 -8.77
C ALA A 234 9.28 1.32 -8.10
N GLN A 235 10.19 0.64 -8.81
CA GLN A 235 11.51 0.28 -8.26
C GLN A 235 12.36 1.52 -7.98
N PHE A 236 12.36 2.49 -8.88
CA PHE A 236 13.07 3.76 -8.68
C PHE A 236 12.50 4.55 -7.51
N VAL A 237 11.18 4.76 -7.51
CA VAL A 237 10.47 5.54 -6.48
C VAL A 237 10.65 4.91 -5.11
N GLU A 238 10.46 3.60 -4.96
CA GLU A 238 10.62 2.90 -3.68
C GLU A 238 12.06 2.93 -3.16
N ALA A 239 13.06 2.92 -4.05
CA ALA A 239 14.46 3.01 -3.65
C ALA A 239 14.83 4.41 -3.16
N LEU A 240 14.38 5.46 -3.85
CA LEU A 240 14.63 6.84 -3.46
C LEU A 240 13.83 7.26 -2.21
N LEU A 241 12.58 6.80 -2.10
CA LEU A 241 11.67 7.17 -1.01
C LEU A 241 12.24 6.83 0.38
N LYS A 242 13.04 5.75 0.48
CA LYS A 242 13.73 5.32 1.70
C LYS A 242 14.71 6.36 2.26
N TYR A 243 15.14 7.31 1.43
CA TYR A 243 16.05 8.39 1.84
C TYR A 243 15.34 9.71 2.08
N ILE A 244 14.07 9.82 1.70
CA ILE A 244 13.28 11.04 1.84
C ILE A 244 12.36 10.99 3.06
N SER A 245 11.73 9.84 3.31
CA SER A 245 10.67 9.75 4.32
C SER A 245 10.76 8.48 5.15
N LYS A 246 10.54 8.64 6.46
CA LYS A 246 10.31 7.53 7.40
C LYS A 246 8.95 6.90 7.18
N ASP A 247 7.95 7.74 6.99
CA ASP A 247 6.57 7.34 6.71
C ASP A 247 5.96 8.31 5.70
N ALA A 248 5.96 7.86 4.45
CA ALA A 248 5.50 8.67 3.34
C ALA A 248 3.98 8.88 3.33
N LYS A 249 3.20 8.04 4.05
CA LYS A 249 1.76 8.25 4.20
C LYS A 249 1.50 9.34 5.24
N GLN A 250 2.18 9.27 6.39
CA GLN A 250 2.07 10.27 7.44
C GLN A 250 2.54 11.66 6.98
N ASP A 251 3.68 11.74 6.26
CA ASP A 251 4.16 13.01 5.69
C ASP A 251 3.15 13.59 4.68
N ARG A 252 2.49 12.74 3.89
CA ARG A 252 1.42 13.17 2.96
C ARG A 252 0.20 13.71 3.71
N ASP A 253 -0.24 13.02 4.75
CA ASP A 253 -1.36 13.47 5.60
C ASP A 253 -1.08 14.85 6.21
N LEU A 254 0.12 15.07 6.75
CA LEU A 254 0.54 16.37 7.27
C LEU A 254 0.45 17.45 6.20
N LEU A 255 1.01 17.19 5.01
CA LEU A 255 1.01 18.15 3.91
C LEU A 255 -0.42 18.46 3.41
N LEU A 256 -1.31 17.47 3.35
CA LEU A 256 -2.72 17.67 3.01
C LEU A 256 -3.45 18.57 4.03
N ARG A 257 -3.04 18.49 5.30
CA ARG A 257 -3.54 19.35 6.38
C ARG A 257 -2.85 20.72 6.44
N GLY A 258 -2.00 21.04 5.47
CA GLY A 258 -1.22 22.28 5.44
C GLY A 258 -0.12 22.36 6.51
N LYS A 259 0.29 21.22 7.07
CA LYS A 259 1.38 21.12 8.06
C LYS A 259 2.66 20.63 7.39
N ALA A 260 3.79 21.17 7.81
CA ALA A 260 5.10 20.69 7.38
C ALA A 260 5.47 19.39 8.11
N PRO A 261 6.02 18.38 7.42
CA PRO A 261 6.66 17.24 8.07
C PRO A 261 7.82 17.66 8.98
N THR A 262 8.03 16.92 10.07
CA THR A 262 9.13 17.21 11.00
C THR A 262 10.49 16.99 10.32
N PRO A 263 11.43 17.95 10.40
CA PRO A 263 12.80 17.76 9.96
C PRO A 263 13.47 16.53 10.59
N ALA A 264 14.42 15.93 9.89
CA ALA A 264 15.21 14.84 10.45
C ALA A 264 16.05 15.34 11.64
N ASN A 265 16.00 14.65 12.77
CA ASN A 265 16.96 14.83 13.86
C ASN A 265 18.33 14.22 13.50
N SER A 266 19.33 14.32 14.38
CA SER A 266 20.70 13.85 14.11
C SER A 266 20.83 12.35 13.80
N GLU A 267 19.90 11.52 14.28
CA GLU A 267 19.87 10.08 13.98
C GLU A 267 19.12 9.80 12.67
N ASP A 268 17.97 10.47 12.47
CA ASP A 268 17.16 10.38 11.26
C ASP A 268 17.88 10.94 10.03
N THR A 269 18.75 11.95 10.16
CA THR A 269 19.51 12.53 9.04
C THR A 269 20.51 11.55 8.45
N ARG A 270 20.97 10.56 9.22
CA ARG A 270 21.82 9.47 8.72
C ARG A 270 21.04 8.39 7.98
N LYS A 271 19.75 8.22 8.28
CA LYS A 271 18.91 7.20 7.65
C LYS A 271 18.15 7.75 6.44
N TYR A 272 17.54 8.92 6.59
CA TYR A 272 16.77 9.64 5.59
C TYR A 272 17.58 10.86 5.12
N VAL A 273 18.72 10.57 4.49
CA VAL A 273 19.75 11.56 4.14
C VAL A 273 19.25 12.69 3.23
N LEU A 274 18.09 12.52 2.57
CA LEU A 274 17.46 13.51 1.68
C LEU A 274 16.19 14.14 2.29
N ARG A 275 15.82 13.79 3.53
CA ARG A 275 14.57 14.26 4.17
C ARG A 275 14.51 15.79 4.27
N ASN A 276 15.60 16.42 4.72
CA ASN A 276 15.62 17.87 4.88
C ASN A 276 15.62 18.60 3.54
N MET A 277 16.23 18.03 2.49
CA MET A 277 16.10 18.57 1.13
C MET A 277 14.64 18.53 0.66
N PHE A 278 13.95 17.41 0.89
CA PHE A 278 12.53 17.29 0.54
C PHE A 278 11.64 18.27 1.29
N ILE A 279 11.83 18.44 2.60
CA ILE A 279 11.06 19.37 3.43
C ILE A 279 11.29 20.82 3.00
N ASN A 280 12.51 21.16 2.62
CA ASN A 280 12.89 22.49 2.14
C ASN A 280 12.65 22.68 0.63
N GLU A 281 11.87 21.79 0.00
CA GLU A 281 11.49 21.85 -1.43
C GLU A 281 12.66 21.86 -2.43
N ARG A 282 13.82 21.32 -2.03
CA ARG A 282 15.04 21.23 -2.86
C ARG A 282 15.01 20.03 -3.80
N ASP A 283 13.96 19.89 -4.60
CA ASP A 283 13.76 18.71 -5.49
C ASP A 283 14.81 18.59 -6.59
N LEU A 284 15.22 19.73 -7.15
CA LEU A 284 16.27 19.78 -8.16
C LEU A 284 17.60 19.26 -7.60
N ASP A 285 17.90 19.58 -6.34
CA ASP A 285 19.11 19.13 -5.67
C ASP A 285 19.09 17.62 -5.43
N ILE A 286 17.93 17.05 -5.06
CA ILE A 286 17.76 15.60 -4.94
C ILE A 286 17.96 14.94 -6.31
N ALA A 287 17.35 15.48 -7.36
CA ALA A 287 17.51 14.97 -8.72
C ALA A 287 18.97 15.01 -9.17
N GLN A 288 19.64 16.14 -8.96
CA GLN A 288 21.06 16.34 -9.30
C GLN A 288 21.96 15.36 -8.57
N LEU A 289 21.73 15.14 -7.27
CA LEU A 289 22.55 14.24 -6.47
C LEU A 289 22.43 12.79 -6.94
N ILE A 290 21.21 12.34 -7.25
CA ILE A 290 20.97 11.00 -7.81
C ILE A 290 21.56 10.89 -9.22
N ASN A 291 21.44 11.94 -10.04
CA ASN A 291 22.05 11.98 -11.37
C ASN A 291 23.58 11.85 -11.29
N ASN A 292 24.24 12.69 -10.49
CA ASN A 292 25.69 12.68 -10.28
C ASN A 292 26.20 11.30 -9.79
N TYR A 293 25.46 10.69 -8.87
CA TYR A 293 25.80 9.37 -8.35
C TYR A 293 25.77 8.31 -9.44
N PHE A 294 24.72 8.27 -10.28
CA PHE A 294 24.61 7.28 -11.34
C PHE A 294 25.44 7.59 -12.58
N ASP A 295 25.79 8.85 -12.82
CA ASP A 295 26.80 9.21 -13.82
C ASP A 295 28.16 8.65 -13.44
N ALA A 296 28.52 8.72 -12.16
CA ALA A 296 29.74 8.11 -11.64
C ALA A 296 29.71 6.58 -11.77
N VAL A 297 28.57 5.93 -11.52
CA VAL A 297 28.38 4.48 -11.77
C VAL A 297 28.60 4.16 -13.24
N LYS A 298 27.94 4.89 -14.15
CA LYS A 298 28.06 4.70 -15.60
C LYS A 298 29.48 4.92 -16.08
N ALA A 299 30.18 5.92 -15.55
CA ALA A 299 31.58 6.18 -15.87
C ALA A 299 32.52 5.07 -15.36
N ARG A 300 32.22 4.45 -14.20
CA ARG A 300 33.03 3.35 -13.65
C ARG A 300 32.82 2.03 -14.38
N TRP A 301 31.59 1.72 -14.76
CA TRP A 301 31.19 0.46 -15.37
C TRP A 301 30.31 0.70 -16.62
N PRO A 302 30.88 1.26 -17.70
CA PRO A 302 30.12 1.64 -18.89
C PRO A 302 29.54 0.44 -19.64
N GLU A 303 30.29 -0.67 -19.74
CA GLU A 303 29.83 -1.87 -20.45
C GLU A 303 28.66 -2.52 -19.71
N ALA A 304 28.75 -2.65 -18.38
CA ALA A 304 27.69 -3.23 -17.55
C ALA A 304 26.48 -2.31 -17.44
N TRP A 305 26.67 -0.99 -17.46
CA TRP A 305 25.57 -0.03 -17.44
C TRP A 305 24.80 0.00 -18.76
N ASP A 306 25.48 -0.04 -19.91
CA ASP A 306 24.84 0.05 -21.23
C ASP A 306 24.47 -1.31 -21.83
N TYR A 307 24.72 -2.40 -21.09
CA TYR A 307 24.43 -3.76 -21.52
C TYR A 307 22.94 -4.01 -21.78
N ARG A 308 22.61 -4.45 -23.01
CA ARG A 308 21.24 -4.75 -23.45
C ARG A 308 20.83 -6.22 -23.32
N GLY A 309 21.80 -7.13 -23.27
CA GLY A 309 21.57 -8.58 -23.25
C GLY A 309 21.13 -9.14 -21.89
N GLU A 310 21.29 -10.45 -21.76
CA GLU A 310 21.11 -11.20 -20.52
C GLU A 310 22.45 -11.55 -19.88
N GLY A 311 22.54 -11.53 -18.55
CA GLY A 311 23.77 -11.85 -17.82
C GLY A 311 24.20 -10.70 -16.91
N LEU A 312 24.50 -9.51 -17.43
CA LEU A 312 24.87 -8.37 -16.58
C LEU A 312 23.65 -7.78 -15.86
N ILE A 313 23.86 -7.39 -14.59
CA ILE A 313 22.77 -6.99 -13.68
C ILE A 313 22.81 -5.52 -13.23
N LEU A 314 23.89 -4.78 -13.53
CA LEU A 314 24.15 -3.47 -12.96
C LEU A 314 23.00 -2.47 -13.22
N ASN A 315 22.53 -2.40 -14.47
CA ASN A 315 21.43 -1.54 -14.89
C ASN A 315 20.03 -2.13 -14.66
N ARG A 316 19.95 -3.34 -14.10
CA ARG A 316 18.69 -4.05 -13.80
C ARG A 316 18.30 -3.82 -12.34
N THR A 317 17.12 -4.30 -11.95
CA THR A 317 16.56 -4.12 -10.60
C THR A 317 17.52 -4.45 -9.47
N ASN A 318 18.23 -5.58 -9.54
CA ASN A 318 19.16 -6.01 -8.49
C ASN A 318 20.36 -5.07 -8.36
N GLY A 319 21.00 -4.71 -9.48
CA GLY A 319 22.13 -3.78 -9.49
C GLY A 319 21.72 -2.39 -9.01
N PHE A 320 20.62 -1.85 -9.54
CA PHE A 320 20.08 -0.56 -9.12
C PHE A 320 19.76 -0.50 -7.62
N ARG A 321 19.11 -1.53 -7.06
CA ARG A 321 18.80 -1.58 -5.62
C ARG A 321 20.06 -1.69 -4.77
N ALA A 322 21.05 -2.47 -5.21
CA ALA A 322 22.32 -2.58 -4.52
C ALA A 322 23.06 -1.24 -4.49
N LEU A 323 23.19 -0.57 -5.65
CA LEU A 323 23.76 0.77 -5.76
C LEU A 323 23.01 1.77 -4.89
N MET A 324 21.68 1.80 -4.95
CA MET A 324 20.89 2.67 -4.08
C MET A 324 21.13 2.39 -2.60
N ARG A 325 21.37 1.15 -2.17
CA ARG A 325 21.71 0.85 -0.76
C ARG A 325 23.09 1.34 -0.35
N VAL A 326 24.06 1.32 -1.26
CA VAL A 326 25.43 1.81 -1.05
C VAL A 326 25.50 3.34 -1.13
N PHE A 327 24.61 3.98 -1.93
CA PHE A 327 24.51 5.44 -2.08
C PHE A 327 24.54 6.17 -0.75
N ARG A 328 23.72 5.75 0.22
CA ARG A 328 23.63 6.39 1.53
C ARG A 328 24.98 6.44 2.24
N ASP A 329 25.70 5.32 2.24
CA ASP A 329 26.94 5.18 3.00
C ASP A 329 28.06 5.98 2.32
N ILE A 330 28.13 5.95 0.97
CA ILE A 330 29.05 6.79 0.19
C ILE A 330 28.74 8.28 0.38
N TYR A 331 27.46 8.67 0.32
CA TYR A 331 27.05 10.06 0.48
C TYR A 331 27.47 10.62 1.85
N LEU A 332 27.22 9.85 2.92
CA LEU A 332 27.63 10.22 4.28
C LEU A 332 29.15 10.23 4.49
N TYR A 333 29.90 9.47 3.70
CA TYR A 333 31.37 9.53 3.71
C TYR A 333 31.89 10.81 3.04
N LEU A 334 31.23 11.27 1.98
CA LEU A 334 31.67 12.40 1.17
C LEU A 334 31.17 13.76 1.67
N ALA A 335 29.97 13.83 2.27
CA ALA A 335 29.36 15.10 2.62
C ALA A 335 28.35 14.97 3.78
N ALA A 336 27.99 16.13 4.35
CA ALA A 336 26.90 16.20 5.32
C ALA A 336 25.53 16.11 4.59
N PRO A 337 24.51 15.50 5.22
CA PRO A 337 23.16 15.49 4.67
C PRO A 337 22.64 16.89 4.34
N GLY A 338 22.32 17.15 3.07
CA GLY A 338 21.89 18.46 2.58
C GLY A 338 22.85 19.11 1.58
N ASP A 339 24.09 18.62 1.49
CA ASP A 339 25.07 19.11 0.53
C ASP A 339 24.97 18.38 -0.81
N ILE A 340 25.34 19.08 -1.90
CA ILE A 340 25.47 18.49 -3.23
C ILE A 340 26.87 17.92 -3.39
N VAL A 341 26.96 16.70 -3.91
CA VAL A 341 28.22 16.02 -4.21
C VAL A 341 28.40 15.95 -5.73
N PRO A 342 29.50 16.47 -6.29
CA PRO A 342 29.83 16.36 -7.71
C PRO A 342 30.05 14.90 -8.16
N THR A 343 29.85 14.64 -9.45
CA THR A 343 30.06 13.32 -10.07
C THR A 343 31.46 12.78 -9.84
N GLU A 344 32.47 13.64 -9.93
CA GLU A 344 33.89 13.27 -9.78
C GLU A 344 34.17 12.66 -8.40
N ASN A 345 33.57 13.21 -7.35
CA ASN A 345 33.76 12.72 -5.98
C ASN A 345 33.16 11.33 -5.80
N PHE A 346 31.98 11.07 -6.37
CA PHE A 346 31.41 9.73 -6.39
C PHE A 346 32.26 8.76 -7.22
N LEU A 347 32.78 9.22 -8.36
CA LEU A 347 33.62 8.40 -9.23
C LEU A 347 34.92 7.99 -8.54
N GLU A 348 35.56 8.89 -7.79
CA GLU A 348 36.75 8.55 -6.99
C GLU A 348 36.46 7.47 -5.94
N MET A 349 35.25 7.44 -5.36
CA MET A 349 34.84 6.35 -4.48
C MET A 349 34.68 5.03 -5.24
N PHE A 350 34.00 5.05 -6.39
CA PHE A 350 33.79 3.84 -7.20
C PHE A 350 35.08 3.28 -7.83
N LYS A 351 36.08 4.12 -8.09
CA LYS A 351 37.42 3.68 -8.56
C LYS A 351 38.16 2.80 -7.56
N ARG A 352 37.80 2.83 -6.27
CA ARG A 352 38.34 1.92 -5.26
C ARG A 352 37.87 0.48 -5.43
N SER A 353 36.73 0.27 -6.10
CA SER A 353 36.21 -1.07 -6.36
C SER A 353 37.07 -1.82 -7.38
N THR A 354 37.41 -3.07 -7.07
CA THR A 354 38.16 -3.95 -7.98
C THR A 354 37.26 -4.65 -9.00
N LEU A 355 35.93 -4.51 -8.87
CA LEU A 355 34.97 -5.12 -9.79
C LEU A 355 35.13 -4.55 -11.20
N GLU A 356 35.28 -5.45 -12.17
CA GLU A 356 35.17 -5.15 -13.60
C GLU A 356 33.73 -5.32 -14.08
N ASP A 357 33.38 -4.67 -15.19
CA ASP A 357 32.03 -4.71 -15.77
C ASP A 357 31.45 -6.13 -15.90
N LYS A 358 32.25 -7.07 -16.43
CA LYS A 358 31.84 -8.44 -16.71
C LYS A 358 31.56 -9.26 -15.45
N GLN A 359 32.09 -8.84 -14.31
CA GLN A 359 31.91 -9.51 -13.02
C GLN A 359 30.57 -9.13 -12.37
N ILE A 360 29.91 -8.05 -12.81
CA ILE A 360 28.61 -7.64 -12.30
C ILE A 360 27.48 -8.39 -13.01
N SER A 361 27.51 -9.72 -12.88
CA SER A 361 26.67 -10.66 -13.61
C SER A 361 25.72 -11.47 -12.71
N ARG A 362 24.76 -12.16 -13.32
CA ARG A 362 23.80 -13.05 -12.64
C ARG A 362 24.48 -14.26 -12.01
N GLU A 363 25.61 -14.70 -12.56
CA GLU A 363 26.39 -15.83 -12.04
C GLU A 363 27.06 -15.46 -10.71
N GLN A 364 27.65 -14.26 -10.63
CA GLN A 364 28.31 -13.79 -9.42
C GLN A 364 27.30 -13.18 -8.41
N PHE A 365 26.26 -12.54 -8.91
CA PHE A 365 25.23 -11.86 -8.12
C PHE A 365 23.83 -12.31 -8.57
N PRO A 366 23.34 -13.45 -8.05
CA PRO A 366 22.08 -14.04 -8.51
C PRO A 366 20.86 -13.14 -8.27
N PRO A 367 19.81 -13.24 -9.10
CA PRO A 367 18.57 -12.50 -8.90
C PRO A 367 17.96 -12.69 -7.50
N GLY A 368 17.34 -11.64 -6.96
CA GLY A 368 16.74 -11.64 -5.62
C GLY A 368 17.63 -11.03 -4.53
N SER A 369 17.13 -11.09 -3.29
CA SER A 369 17.71 -10.37 -2.14
C SER A 369 19.13 -10.82 -1.76
N SER A 370 19.47 -12.08 -2.04
CA SER A 370 20.80 -12.65 -1.75
C SER A 370 21.89 -12.02 -2.62
N GLY A 371 21.70 -11.95 -3.94
CA GLY A 371 22.66 -11.32 -4.85
C GLY A 371 22.70 -9.81 -4.70
N GLU A 372 21.55 -9.15 -4.45
CA GLU A 372 21.53 -7.73 -4.07
C GLU A 372 22.40 -7.50 -2.82
N GLY A 373 22.23 -8.31 -1.77
CA GLY A 373 23.02 -8.23 -0.55
C GLY A 373 24.51 -8.52 -0.75
N ALA A 374 24.85 -9.47 -1.64
CA ALA A 374 26.23 -9.80 -1.96
C ALA A 374 26.94 -8.65 -2.68
N LEU A 375 26.29 -8.02 -3.66
CA LEU A 375 26.83 -6.84 -4.35
C LEU A 375 27.01 -5.67 -3.38
N VAL A 376 26.03 -5.42 -2.50
CA VAL A 376 26.14 -4.38 -1.46
C VAL A 376 27.35 -4.60 -0.55
N ARG A 377 27.53 -5.83 -0.04
CA ARG A 377 28.69 -6.15 0.83
C ARG A 377 29.99 -5.92 0.10
N ARG A 378 30.12 -6.46 -1.11
CA ARG A 378 31.33 -6.31 -1.92
C ARG A 378 31.69 -4.85 -2.18
N LEU A 379 30.70 -4.03 -2.55
CA LEU A 379 30.92 -2.61 -2.79
C LEU A 379 31.29 -1.85 -1.51
N ARG A 380 30.68 -2.16 -0.37
CA ARG A 380 31.03 -1.52 0.92
C ARG A 380 32.45 -1.85 1.36
N GLU A 381 32.81 -3.13 1.32
CA GLU A 381 34.15 -3.63 1.67
C GLU A 381 35.22 -2.90 0.84
N GLU A 382 35.02 -2.80 -0.48
CA GLU A 382 36.04 -2.20 -1.36
C GLU A 382 36.05 -0.67 -1.37
N ILE A 383 34.89 -0.02 -1.26
CA ILE A 383 34.78 1.44 -1.42
C ILE A 383 34.99 2.17 -0.08
N LEU A 384 34.42 1.61 1.00
CA LEU A 384 34.40 2.22 2.33
C LEU A 384 35.38 1.57 3.31
N GLY A 385 35.80 0.32 3.06
CA GLY A 385 36.69 -0.43 3.96
C GLY A 385 35.97 -1.06 5.15
N ASP A 386 34.65 -1.24 5.05
CA ASP A 386 33.75 -1.78 6.09
C ASP A 386 33.68 -3.32 6.12
#